data_AF-A0A966LH43-F1
#
_entry.id   AF-A0A966LH43-F1
#
_cell.length_a   1.000
_cell.length_b   1.000
_cell.length_c   1.000
_cell.angle_alpha   90.00
_cell.angle_beta   90.00
_cell.angle_gamma   90.00
#
_symmetry.space_group_name_H-M   'P 1'
#
loop_
_entity.id
_entity.type
_entity.pdbx_description
1 polymer ?
#
loop_
_entity_poly.entity_id
_entity_poly.type
_entity_poly.pdbx_seq_one_letter_code
_entity_poly.pdbx_strand_id
1 'polypeptide(L)'
;MHNIIKRVALFLLLILVLIGVGNYGTVEAAKKSNRCFLQFTAVPLNENINSGAETTYRYAVKNIGATMCNEVAVSLYYAENEKYINSNPLPTASDYYWSIGKLNRGQTFYFSVVIKNINGGEQMLGEG
;
A
#
# COMPACT_ATOMS: atom_id res chain seq x y z
N MET A 1 20.86 -62.51 -21.79
CA MET A 1 20.22 -62.15 -20.50
C MET A 1 19.43 -60.87 -20.72
N HIS A 2 18.13 -60.99 -21.02
CA HIS A 2 17.04 -60.66 -20.08
C HIS A 2 16.97 -59.16 -19.68
N ASN A 3 16.43 -58.34 -20.59
CA ASN A 3 15.13 -57.65 -20.44
C ASN A 3 14.51 -57.67 -19.02
N ILE A 4 14.12 -56.50 -18.45
CA ILE A 4 12.70 -56.15 -18.11
C ILE A 4 12.47 -54.93 -17.15
N ILE A 5 11.85 -53.87 -17.72
CA ILE A 5 10.61 -53.11 -17.36
C ILE A 5 10.51 -52.38 -15.97
N LYS A 6 10.13 -51.08 -15.85
CA LYS A 6 8.74 -50.49 -15.72
C LYS A 6 8.87 -49.00 -15.31
N ARG A 7 8.13 -47.96 -15.77
CA ARG A 7 6.82 -47.72 -16.44
C ARG A 7 6.81 -46.28 -17.06
N VAL A 8 6.46 -46.11 -18.33
CA VAL A 8 5.22 -45.46 -18.87
C VAL A 8 4.99 -43.97 -18.55
N ALA A 9 5.16 -43.11 -19.58
CA ALA A 9 4.33 -41.94 -19.94
C ALA A 9 4.90 -41.37 -21.27
N LEU A 10 4.46 -41.79 -22.46
CA LEU A 10 3.21 -41.42 -23.14
C LEU A 10 2.87 -39.92 -22.98
N PHE A 11 3.26 -39.10 -23.97
CA PHE A 11 2.31 -38.41 -24.86
C PHE A 11 3.08 -37.66 -25.96
N LEU A 12 3.15 -38.31 -27.13
CA LEU A 12 3.19 -37.61 -28.41
C LEU A 12 1.86 -36.85 -28.55
N LEU A 13 1.90 -35.53 -28.79
CA LEU A 13 0.97 -34.90 -29.70
C LEU A 13 1.61 -33.64 -30.30
N LEU A 14 2.19 -33.84 -31.48
CA LEU A 14 2.53 -32.80 -32.43
C LEU A 14 1.21 -32.32 -33.05
N ILE A 15 0.70 -31.16 -32.64
CA ILE A 15 -0.33 -30.44 -33.41
C ILE A 15 0.14 -28.98 -33.58
N LEU A 16 0.73 -28.73 -34.76
CA LEU A 16 0.73 -27.42 -35.38
C LEU A 16 -0.72 -27.01 -35.66
N VAL A 17 -1.25 -26.04 -34.92
CA VAL A 17 -2.38 -25.21 -35.39
C VAL A 17 -1.88 -23.77 -35.41
N LEU A 18 -1.40 -23.38 -36.59
CA LEU A 18 -1.36 -21.99 -37.05
C LEU A 18 -2.78 -21.61 -37.46
N ILE A 19 -3.63 -21.14 -36.55
CA ILE A 19 -4.65 -20.11 -36.84
C ILE A 19 -4.92 -19.35 -35.56
N GLY A 20 -4.44 -18.12 -35.51
CA GLY A 20 -4.63 -17.23 -34.38
C GLY A 20 -3.61 -16.12 -34.47
N VAL A 21 -3.84 -15.17 -35.38
CA VAL A 21 -3.20 -13.85 -35.34
C VAL A 21 -3.80 -13.13 -34.12
N GLY A 22 -3.47 -13.62 -32.93
CA GLY A 22 -3.73 -12.99 -31.66
C GLY A 22 -2.38 -12.52 -31.20
N ASN A 23 -2.16 -11.21 -31.29
CA ASN A 23 -1.06 -10.53 -30.66
C ASN A 23 -1.08 -10.96 -29.18
N TYR A 24 -0.25 -11.93 -28.80
CA TYR A 24 0.10 -12.13 -27.40
C TYR A 24 0.94 -10.92 -27.06
N GLY A 25 0.24 -9.80 -26.81
CA GLY A 25 0.82 -8.64 -26.19
C GLY A 25 1.54 -9.20 -24.99
N THR A 26 2.86 -9.17 -25.05
CA THR A 26 3.69 -9.29 -23.87
C THR A 26 2.99 -8.40 -22.86
N VAL A 27 2.52 -8.96 -21.74
CA VAL A 27 2.08 -8.14 -20.62
C VAL A 27 3.32 -7.38 -20.19
N GLU A 28 3.50 -6.23 -20.83
CA GLU A 28 4.63 -5.35 -20.68
C GLU A 28 4.63 -5.04 -19.21
N ALA A 29 5.59 -5.62 -18.48
CA ALA A 29 5.69 -5.50 -17.04
C ALA A 29 5.50 -4.01 -16.74
N ALA A 30 4.37 -3.65 -16.11
CA ALA A 30 3.87 -2.28 -16.08
C ALA A 30 5.05 -1.35 -15.82
N LYS A 31 5.43 -0.58 -16.85
CA LYS A 31 6.69 0.16 -16.87
C LYS A 31 6.80 0.93 -15.58
N LYS A 32 7.64 0.47 -14.65
CA LYS A 32 7.81 1.12 -13.36
C LYS A 32 8.25 2.54 -13.67
N SER A 33 7.34 3.49 -13.45
CA SER A 33 7.53 4.87 -13.87
C SER A 33 8.88 5.37 -13.36
N ASN A 34 9.74 5.91 -14.23
CA ASN A 34 11.09 6.36 -13.85
C ASN A 34 11.06 7.70 -13.09
N ARG A 35 10.20 7.78 -12.09
CA ARG A 35 9.95 8.97 -11.27
C ARG A 35 9.78 8.55 -9.81
N CYS A 36 9.81 9.54 -8.93
CA CYS A 36 9.35 9.40 -7.56
C CYS A 36 7.85 9.05 -7.59
N PHE A 37 7.45 8.06 -6.79
CA PHE A 37 6.05 7.71 -6.61
C PHE A 37 5.83 7.22 -5.19
N LEU A 38 4.93 7.87 -4.47
CA LEU A 38 4.68 7.61 -3.06
C LEU A 38 3.39 6.80 -2.91
N GLN A 39 3.45 5.81 -2.04
CA GLN A 39 2.29 5.11 -1.51
C GLN A 39 2.11 5.54 -0.06
N PHE A 40 0.89 5.93 0.27
CA PHE A 40 0.49 6.28 1.64
C PHE A 40 -0.48 5.23 2.18
N THR A 41 -0.34 4.88 3.44
CA THR A 41 -1.23 3.91 4.10
C THR A 41 -1.47 4.36 5.54
N ALA A 42 -2.71 4.21 6.00
CA ALA A 42 -3.14 4.48 7.36
C ALA A 42 -3.85 3.24 7.89
N VAL A 43 -3.44 2.72 9.04
CA VAL A 43 -4.06 1.54 9.66
C VAL A 43 -4.29 1.83 11.15
N PRO A 44 -5.52 1.73 11.66
CA PRO A 44 -5.75 1.83 13.09
C PRO A 44 -5.14 0.62 13.81
N LEU A 45 -4.57 0.84 15.00
CA LEU A 45 -4.03 -0.26 15.82
C LEU A 45 -5.13 -1.11 16.47
N ASN A 46 -6.30 -0.52 16.67
CA ASN A 46 -7.47 -1.19 17.22
C ASN A 46 -8.50 -1.41 16.11
N GLU A 47 -9.14 -2.58 16.11
CA GLU A 47 -10.19 -2.91 15.14
C GLU A 47 -11.50 -2.16 15.42
N ASN A 48 -11.72 -1.79 16.68
CA ASN A 48 -12.91 -1.05 17.13
C ASN A 48 -12.53 0.37 17.50
N ILE A 49 -13.12 1.33 16.78
CA ILE A 49 -12.97 2.76 17.04
C ILE A 49 -14.26 3.22 17.71
N ASN A 50 -14.22 3.27 19.04
CA ASN A 50 -15.37 3.71 19.82
C ASN A 50 -15.39 5.24 19.91
N SER A 51 -16.58 5.78 19.82
CA SER A 51 -16.92 7.15 20.14
C SER A 51 -16.35 7.59 21.49
N GLY A 52 -15.71 8.75 21.55
CA GLY A 52 -15.09 9.27 22.77
C GLY A 52 -13.74 8.64 23.12
N ALA A 53 -13.33 7.55 22.46
CA ALA A 53 -12.07 6.87 22.71
C ALA A 53 -10.93 7.44 21.85
N GLU A 54 -9.71 7.22 22.34
CA GLU A 54 -8.49 7.47 21.58
C GLU A 54 -8.15 6.26 20.72
N THR A 55 -7.85 6.51 19.45
CA THR A 55 -7.37 5.51 18.50
C THR A 55 -5.99 5.91 18.01
N THR A 56 -5.04 4.98 18.11
CA THR A 56 -3.73 5.17 17.49
C THR A 56 -3.77 4.66 16.05
N TYR A 57 -3.45 5.53 15.11
CA TYR A 57 -3.22 5.18 13.72
C TYR A 57 -1.73 5.03 13.46
N ARG A 58 -1.36 4.00 12.71
CA ARG A 58 -0.02 3.83 12.16
C ARG A 58 -0.05 4.17 10.68
N TYR A 59 0.78 5.14 10.30
CA TYR A 59 0.92 5.59 8.94
C TYR A 59 2.24 5.10 8.35
N ALA A 60 2.22 4.88 7.03
CA ALA A 60 3.39 4.52 6.26
C ALA A 60 3.43 5.35 4.97
N VAL A 61 4.57 5.99 4.72
CA VAL A 61 4.88 6.68 3.46
C VAL A 61 6.01 5.92 2.80
N LYS A 62 5.72 5.22 1.70
CA LYS A 62 6.70 4.40 0.99
C LYS A 62 6.98 4.96 -0.38
N ASN A 63 8.25 5.13 -0.72
CA ASN A 63 8.65 5.39 -2.10
C ASN A 63 8.65 4.09 -2.91
N ILE A 64 7.56 3.85 -3.63
CA ILE A 64 7.40 2.74 -4.57
C ILE A 64 7.86 3.09 -6.00
N GLY A 65 8.30 4.33 -6.22
CA GLY A 65 8.87 4.82 -7.47
C GLY A 65 10.23 4.19 -7.83
N ALA A 66 10.76 4.60 -8.98
CA ALA A 66 12.07 4.12 -9.45
C ALA A 66 13.23 5.04 -9.03
N THR A 67 12.94 6.29 -8.63
CA THR A 67 13.93 7.30 -8.23
C THR A 67 13.67 7.79 -6.80
N MET A 68 14.62 8.53 -6.21
CA MET A 68 14.45 9.18 -4.91
C MET A 68 13.34 10.24 -4.96
N CYS A 69 12.57 10.34 -3.88
CA CYS A 69 11.65 11.44 -3.61
C CYS A 69 12.34 12.48 -2.72
N ASN A 70 12.33 13.74 -3.13
CA ASN A 70 12.84 14.86 -2.34
C ASN A 70 11.66 15.64 -1.74
N GLU A 71 11.92 16.35 -0.64
CA GLU A 71 10.96 17.25 0.02
C GLU A 71 9.61 16.57 0.32
N VAL A 72 9.67 15.29 0.68
CA VAL A 72 8.50 14.53 1.08
C VAL A 72 7.93 15.13 2.35
N ALA A 73 6.63 15.38 2.34
CA ALA A 73 5.87 15.78 3.50
C ALA A 73 4.49 15.11 3.48
N VAL A 74 3.86 15.03 4.65
CA VAL A 74 2.49 14.56 4.82
C VAL A 74 1.69 15.63 5.54
N SER A 75 0.48 15.87 5.05
CA SER A 75 -0.56 16.62 5.76
C SER A 75 -1.73 15.70 6.09
N LEU A 76 -2.20 15.74 7.33
CA LEU A 76 -3.39 15.00 7.78
C LEU A 76 -4.49 15.97 8.14
N TYR A 77 -5.68 15.78 7.59
CA TYR A 77 -6.84 16.55 7.99
C TYR A 77 -7.74 15.70 8.86
N TYR A 78 -8.06 16.19 10.04
CA TYR A 78 -8.97 15.56 10.99
C TYR A 78 -10.40 15.97 10.67
N ALA A 79 -11.35 15.03 10.75
CA ALA A 79 -12.76 15.37 10.64
C ALA A 79 -13.22 16.27 11.79
N GLU A 80 -14.38 16.93 11.65
CA GLU A 80 -14.92 17.80 12.70
C GLU A 80 -15.12 17.08 14.04
N ASN A 81 -15.35 15.76 14.01
CA ASN A 81 -15.49 14.91 15.18
C ASN A 81 -14.20 14.18 15.57
N GLU A 82 -13.04 14.62 15.09
CA GLU A 82 -11.74 14.08 15.45
C GLU A 82 -10.83 15.16 16.04
N LYS A 83 -10.02 14.77 17.01
CA LYS A 83 -9.06 15.66 17.65
C LYS A 83 -7.69 15.00 17.75
N TYR A 84 -6.66 15.70 17.29
CA TYR A 84 -5.28 15.30 17.54
C TYR A 84 -4.98 15.28 19.04
N ILE A 85 -4.36 14.21 19.53
CA ILE A 85 -3.89 14.08 20.91
C ILE A 85 -2.36 14.10 20.96
N ASN A 86 -1.70 13.24 20.18
CA ASN A 86 -0.24 13.14 20.14
C ASN A 86 0.23 12.39 18.87
N SER A 87 1.52 12.44 18.56
CA SER A 87 2.13 11.62 17.51
C SER A 87 3.58 11.27 17.82
N ASN A 88 4.08 10.24 17.13
CA ASN A 88 5.50 9.92 17.11
C ASN A 88 5.96 9.61 15.67
N PRO A 89 6.92 10.36 15.10
CA PRO A 89 7.51 11.58 15.65
C PRO A 89 6.50 12.72 15.82
N LEU A 90 6.92 13.75 16.57
CA LEU A 90 6.15 14.99 16.68
C LEU A 90 6.01 15.66 15.31
N PRO A 91 4.91 16.38 15.07
CA PRO A 91 4.70 17.11 13.84
C PRO A 91 5.74 18.24 13.70
N THR A 92 6.04 18.64 12.47
CA THR A 92 7.13 19.60 12.20
C THR A 92 6.71 21.05 12.42
N ALA A 93 5.46 21.41 12.16
CA ALA A 93 5.00 22.81 12.19
C ALA A 93 3.63 22.98 12.85
N SER A 94 2.73 22.02 12.65
CA SER A 94 1.36 22.01 13.18
C SER A 94 0.95 20.56 13.44
N ASP A 95 -0.10 20.34 14.22
CA ASP A 95 -0.65 19.01 14.53
C ASP A 95 -1.08 18.20 13.29
N TYR A 96 -1.16 18.84 12.12
CA TYR A 96 -1.48 18.20 10.85
C TYR A 96 -0.28 17.97 9.91
N TYR A 97 0.94 18.41 10.21
CA TYR A 97 2.03 18.44 9.22
C TYR A 97 3.34 17.75 9.66
N TRP A 98 3.86 16.84 8.82
CA TRP A 98 5.16 16.18 8.99
C TRP A 98 6.05 16.38 7.77
N SER A 99 7.20 17.00 7.96
CA SER A 99 8.29 17.04 6.97
C SER A 99 9.18 15.81 7.13
N ILE A 100 9.28 15.01 6.07
CA ILE A 100 10.07 13.76 6.03
C ILE A 100 11.40 14.00 5.33
N GLY A 101 11.46 14.96 4.40
CA GLY A 101 12.67 15.26 3.64
C GLY A 101 12.86 14.29 2.48
N LYS A 102 13.81 13.36 2.57
CA LYS A 102 14.14 12.47 1.44
C LYS A 102 13.70 11.04 1.71
N LEU A 103 13.14 10.40 0.70
CA LEU A 103 12.88 8.96 0.69
C LEU A 103 13.51 8.32 -0.54
N ASN A 104 14.55 7.51 -0.32
CA ASN A 104 15.16 6.70 -1.37
C ASN A 104 14.18 5.64 -1.88
N ARG A 105 14.46 5.11 -3.06
CA ARG A 105 13.68 4.02 -3.65
C ARG A 105 13.53 2.86 -2.67
N GLY A 106 12.28 2.44 -2.44
CA GLY A 106 11.94 1.32 -1.58
C GLY A 106 11.92 1.64 -0.08
N GLN A 107 12.37 2.83 0.34
CA GLN A 107 12.31 3.24 1.73
C GLN A 107 10.87 3.57 2.15
N THR A 108 10.59 3.29 3.42
CA THR A 108 9.33 3.63 4.10
C THR A 108 9.63 4.47 5.32
N PHE A 109 8.92 5.59 5.47
CA PHE A 109 8.83 6.33 6.72
C PHE A 109 7.56 5.91 7.45
N TYR A 110 7.69 5.63 8.75
CA TYR A 110 6.57 5.30 9.62
C TYR A 110 6.38 6.39 10.66
N PHE A 111 5.12 6.70 10.94
CA PHE A 111 4.76 7.55 12.07
C PHE A 111 3.41 7.08 12.65
N SER A 112 3.17 7.40 13.92
CA SER A 112 1.91 7.12 14.58
C SER A 112 1.25 8.41 15.05
N VAL A 113 -0.08 8.46 14.99
CA VAL A 113 -0.88 9.57 15.50
C VAL A 113 -2.00 9.02 16.36
N VAL A 114 -2.15 9.59 17.55
CA VAL A 114 -3.26 9.34 18.48
C VAL A 114 -4.34 10.38 18.19
N ILE A 115 -5.51 9.91 17.80
CA ILE A 115 -6.68 10.73 17.47
C ILE A 115 -7.80 10.34 18.42
N LYS A 116 -8.44 11.33 19.03
CA LYS A 116 -9.65 11.14 19.82
C LYS A 116 -10.87 11.43 18.96
N ASN A 117 -11.79 10.48 18.85
CA ASN A 117 -13.09 10.74 18.25
C ASN A 117 -13.97 11.45 19.29
N ILE A 118 -14.34 12.71 19.06
CA ILE A 118 -15.00 13.55 20.06
C ILE A 118 -16.52 13.41 20.07
N ASN A 119 -17.15 12.81 19.04
CA ASN A 119 -18.60 12.60 18.99
C ASN A 119 -18.94 11.27 18.31
N GLY A 120 -19.64 10.41 19.05
CA GLY A 120 -20.19 9.17 18.55
C GLY A 120 -21.47 9.33 17.76
N GLY A 121 -21.34 9.71 16.50
CA GLY A 121 -22.47 9.82 15.60
C GLY A 121 -22.07 9.41 14.20
N GLU A 122 -22.59 8.24 13.83
CA GLU A 122 -22.76 7.76 12.45
C GLU A 122 -21.48 7.32 11.70
N GLN A 123 -21.28 6.01 11.63
CA GLN A 123 -20.53 5.42 10.53
C GLN A 123 -21.21 5.87 9.23
N MET A 124 -20.52 6.71 8.45
CA MET A 124 -20.83 6.90 7.04
C MET A 124 -20.44 5.60 6.32
N LEU A 125 -21.29 4.58 6.41
CA LEU A 125 -21.27 3.48 5.47
C LEU A 125 -21.58 4.10 4.10
N GLY A 126 -20.56 4.20 3.26
CA GLY A 126 -20.75 4.55 1.87
C GLY A 126 -21.62 3.46 1.23
N GLU A 127 -22.87 3.81 0.94
CA GLU A 127 -23.73 2.98 0.11
C GLU A 127 -23.23 3.01 -1.33
N GLY A 128 -23.11 1.82 -1.91
CA GLY A 128 -23.02 1.55 -3.34
C GLY A 128 -23.88 0.33 -3.64
#